data_AF-A0A1Q2D4Y5-F1
#
_entry.id   AF-A0A1Q2D4Y5-F1
#
_cell.length_a   1.000
_cell.length_b   1.000
_cell.length_c   1.000
_cell.angle_alpha   90.00
_cell.angle_beta   90.00
_cell.angle_gamma   90.00
#
_symmetry.space_group_name_H-M   'P 1'
#
loop_
_entity.id
_entity.type
_entity.pdbx_description
1 polymer ?
#
loop_
_entity_poly.entity_id
_entity_poly.type
_entity_poly.pdbx_seq_one_letter_code
_entity_poly.pdbx_strand_id
1 'polypeptide(L)' 'MIDEIVKTLEKLDIETGRIAANEESDKKHSIKLWFEEKRALHEIKRLLHEIGKYDKYDEKELEKAQKDLEETSK' A
#
# COMPACT_ATOMS: atom_id res chain seq x y z
N MET A 1 11.50 17.34 8.91
CA MET A 1 11.02 17.14 7.52
C MET A 1 10.73 15.68 7.25
N ILE A 2 11.70 14.76 7.43
CA ILE A 2 11.47 13.32 7.22
C ILE A 2 10.44 12.74 8.19
N ASP A 3 10.41 13.19 9.45
CA ASP A 3 9.41 12.71 10.42
C ASP A 3 7.97 13.10 10.04
N GLU A 4 7.77 14.23 9.37
CA GLU A 4 6.45 14.63 8.85
C GLU A 4 6.05 13.81 7.62
N ILE A 5 7.02 13.37 6.81
CA ILE A 5 6.80 12.44 5.69
C ILE A 5 6.36 11.07 6.25
N VAL A 6 7.04 10.56 7.28
CA VAL A 6 6.68 9.30 7.95
C VAL A 6 5.26 9.36 8.50
N LYS A 7 4.89 10.41 9.25
CA LYS A 7 3.53 10.58 9.78
C LYS A 7 2.47 10.67 8.68
N THR A 8 2.79 11.37 7.59
CA THR A 8 1.88 11.49 6.45
C THR A 8 1.70 10.14 5.77
N LEU A 9 2.78 9.36 5.62
CA LEU A 9 2.72 8.01 5.07
C LEU A 9 1.87 7.07 5.94
N GLU A 10 2.04 7.10 7.26
CA GLU A 10 1.20 6.29 8.17
C GLU A 10 -0.29 6.63 8.05
N LYS A 11 -0.63 7.91 7.84
CA LYS A 11 -2.03 8.33 7.58
C LYS A 11 -2.54 7.81 6.24
N LEU A 12 -1.74 7.93 5.18
CA LEU A 12 -2.11 7.45 3.84
C LEU A 12 -2.29 5.93 3.81
N ASP A 13 -1.49 5.17 4.56
CA ASP A 13 -1.63 3.71 4.66
C ASP A 13 -2.98 3.32 5.30
N ILE A 14 -3.44 4.08 6.31
CA ILE A 14 -4.75 3.90 6.94
C ILE A 14 -5.89 4.31 5.98
N GLU A 15 -5.76 5.45 5.30
CA GLU A 15 -6.78 5.97 4.39
C GLU A 15 -6.98 5.07 3.17
N THR A 16 -5.91 4.61 2.54
CA THR A 16 -5.98 3.65 1.42
C THR A 16 -6.53 2.29 1.86
N GLY A 17 -6.20 1.83 3.07
CA GLY A 17 -6.82 0.64 3.66
C GLY A 17 -8.34 0.78 3.86
N ARG A 18 -8.81 1.97 4.24
CA ARG A 18 -10.26 2.26 4.38
C ARG A 18 -10.97 2.36 3.04
N ILE A 19 -10.34 2.93 2.02
CA ILE A 19 -10.89 2.98 0.66
C ILE A 19 -11.09 1.54 0.15
N ALA A 20 -10.06 0.70 0.27
CA ALA A 20 -10.14 -0.72 -0.11
C ALA A 20 -11.28 -1.48 0.60
N ALA A 21 -11.51 -1.19 1.88
CA ALA A 21 -12.58 -1.82 2.66
C ALA A 21 -14.00 -1.33 2.30
N ASN A 22 -14.12 -0.18 1.64
CA ASN A 22 -15.39 0.48 1.33
C ASN A 22 -15.78 0.42 -0.16
N GLU A 23 -14.94 -0.14 -1.04
CA GLU A 23 -15.28 -0.25 -2.47
C GLU A 23 -16.28 -1.40 -2.73
N GLU A 24 -17.55 -1.04 -2.96
CA GLU A 24 -18.65 -1.96 -3.31
C GLU A 24 -18.88 -2.12 -4.83
N SER A 25 -18.12 -1.49 -5.74
CA SER A 25 -18.48 -1.46 -7.17
C SER A 25 -17.30 -1.50 -8.15
N ASP A 26 -17.43 -2.34 -9.19
CA ASP A 26 -16.49 -2.58 -10.32
C ASP A 26 -15.13 -3.23 -9.98
N LYS A 27 -15.23 -4.45 -9.43
CA LYS A 27 -14.14 -5.33 -8.95
C LYS A 27 -12.84 -5.38 -9.78
N LYS A 28 -12.88 -5.23 -11.10
CA LYS A 28 -11.69 -5.41 -11.96
C LYS A 28 -10.87 -4.15 -12.20
N HIS A 29 -11.52 -2.98 -12.25
CA HIS A 29 -10.82 -1.71 -12.37
C HIS A 29 -10.35 -1.20 -11.01
N SER A 30 -11.16 -1.43 -9.96
CA SER A 30 -10.82 -1.07 -8.59
C SER A 30 -9.63 -1.89 -8.05
N ILE A 31 -9.56 -3.20 -8.28
CA ILE A 31 -8.45 -4.04 -7.77
C ILE A 31 -7.08 -3.69 -8.38
N LYS A 32 -7.03 -3.30 -9.67
CA LYS A 32 -5.78 -2.87 -10.31
C LYS A 32 -5.32 -1.53 -9.77
N LEU A 33 -6.24 -0.59 -9.57
CA LEU A 33 -5.94 0.71 -9.00
C LEU A 33 -5.44 0.55 -7.56
N TRP A 34 -6.13 -0.27 -6.76
CA TRP A 34 -5.72 -0.65 -5.41
C TRP A 34 -4.31 -1.25 -5.36
N PHE A 35 -3.96 -2.13 -6.30
CA PHE A 35 -2.62 -2.72 -6.35
C PHE A 35 -1.54 -1.68 -6.65
N GLU A 36 -1.77 -0.78 -7.60
CA GLU A 36 -0.82 0.30 -7.91
C GLU A 36 -0.67 1.28 -6.73
N GLU A 37 -1.74 1.57 -5.99
CA GLU A 37 -1.68 2.35 -4.74
C GLU A 37 -0.83 1.64 -3.68
N LYS A 38 -1.03 0.34 -3.48
CA LYS A 38 -0.23 -0.47 -2.55
C LYS A 38 1.23 -0.53 -2.95
N ARG A 39 1.52 -0.67 -4.25
CA ARG A 39 2.88 -0.64 -4.78
C ARG A 39 3.57 0.70 -4.55
N ALA A 40 2.87 1.81 -4.80
CA ALA A 40 3.42 3.14 -4.57
C ALA A 40 3.75 3.37 -3.08
N LEU A 41 2.84 2.99 -2.18
CA LEU A 41 3.09 3.09 -0.74
C LEU A 41 4.26 2.20 -0.29
N HIS A 42 4.32 0.96 -0.78
CA HIS A 42 5.40 0.03 -0.47
C HIS A 42 6.78 0.60 -0.85
N GLU A 43 6.91 1.23 -2.02
CA GLU A 43 8.17 1.81 -2.46
C GLU A 43 8.61 2.99 -1.56
N ILE A 44 7.65 3.81 -1.12
CA ILE A 44 7.95 4.89 -0.16
C ILE A 44 8.36 4.32 1.20
N LYS A 45 7.68 3.25 1.68
CA LYS A 45 8.07 2.54 2.91
C LYS A 45 9.50 1.97 2.79
N ARG A 46 9.86 1.40 1.63
CA ARG A 46 11.21 0.89 1.32
C ARG A 46 12.26 1.99 1.42
N LEU A 47 12.05 3.12 0.73
CA LEU A 47 12.98 4.25 0.74
C LEU A 47 13.16 4.84 2.15
N LEU A 48 12.10 4.92 2.96
CA LEU A 48 12.19 5.38 4.34
C LEU A 48 12.88 4.37 5.27
N HIS A 49 12.70 3.07 5.00
CA HIS A 49 13.40 2.00 5.72
C HIS A 49 14.91 2.04 5.44
N GLU A 50 15.31 2.22 4.17
CA GLU A 50 16.72 2.31 3.75
C GLU A 50 17.48 3.45 4.45
N ILE A 51 16.80 4.55 4.78
CA ILE A 51 17.41 5.67 5.53
C ILE A 51 17.24 5.55 7.05
N GLY A 52 16.73 4.43 7.55
CA GLY A 52 16.53 4.16 8.98
C GLY A 52 15.43 4.98 9.64
N LYS A 53 14.40 5.36 8.88
CA LYS A 53 13.29 6.23 9.34
C LYS A 53 11.93 5.55 9.32
N TYR A 54 11.86 4.29 8.90
CA TYR A 54 10.63 3.51 8.90
C TYR A 54 10.90 2.03 9.18
N ASP A 55 10.71 1.61 10.43
CA ASP A 55 10.99 0.23 10.87
C ASP A 55 9.87 -0.77 10.52
N LYS A 56 8.70 -0.27 10.13
CA LYS A 56 7.51 -1.09 9.84
C LYS A 56 7.45 -1.62 8.41
N TYR A 57 8.55 -1.56 7.67
CA TYR A 57 8.61 -2.07 6.30
C TYR A 57 8.57 -3.61 6.31
N ASP A 58 7.64 -4.20 5.55
CA ASP A 58 7.58 -5.64 5.28
C ASP A 58 7.81 -5.87 3.79
N GLU A 59 8.97 -6.44 3.43
CA GLU A 59 9.34 -6.77 2.06
C GLU A 59 8.31 -7.70 1.37
N LYS A 60 7.56 -8.49 2.16
CA LYS A 60 6.55 -9.42 1.65
C LYS A 60 5.17 -8.79 1.49
N GLU A 61 4.98 -7.54 1.90
CA GLU A 61 3.69 -6.84 1.78
C GLU A 61 3.26 -6.75 0.31
N LEU A 62 4.19 -6.43 -0.60
CA LEU A 62 3.89 -6.35 -2.03
C LEU A 62 3.57 -7.73 -2.64
N GLU A 63 4.26 -8.78 -2.20
CA GLU A 63 4.03 -10.14 -2.67
C GLU A 63 2.65 -10.67 -2.25
N LYS A 64 2.18 -10.30 -1.05
CA LYS A 64 0.81 -10.58 -0.59
C LYS A 64 -0.22 -9.84 -1.44
N ALA A 65 -0.02 -8.53 -1.66
CA ALA A 65 -0.92 -7.74 -2.50
C ALA A 65 -1.00 -8.26 -3.95
N GLN A 66 0.09 -8.83 -4.47
CA GLN A 66 0.12 -9.43 -5.80
C GLN A 66 -0.70 -10.74 -5.85
N LYS A 67 -0.60 -11.58 -4.82
CA LYS A 67 -1.43 -12.79 -4.69
C LYS A 67 -2.92 -12.44 -4.63
N ASP A 68 -3.29 -11.45 -3.83
CA ASP A 68 -4.69 -10.99 -3.70
C ASP A 68 -5.25 -10.49 -5.05
N LEU A 69 -4.42 -9.80 -5.85
CA LEU A 69 -4.77 -9.36 -7.21
C LEU A 69 -5.00 -10.54 -8.16
N GLU A 70 -4.14 -11.56 -8.11
CA GLU A 70 -4.24 -12.77 -8.94
C GLU A 70 -5.47 -13.60 -8.59
N GLU A 71 -5.78 -13.75 -7.29
CA GLU A 71 -6.96 -14.46 -6.80
C GLU A 71 -8.26 -13.72 -7.19
N THR A 72 -8.26 -12.40 -7.18
CA THR A 72 -9.45 -11.59 -7.54
C THR A 72 -9.64 -11.44 -9.05
N SER A 73 -8.60 -11.71 -9.86
CA SER A 73 -8.65 -11.64 -11.33
C SER A 73 -9.06 -12.95 -12.01
N LYS A 74 -9.12 -14.06 -11.26
CA LYS A 74 -9.54 -15.40 -11.70
C LYS A 74 -11.06 -15.57 -11.70
#